data_AF-A0A9D4E9D3-F1
#
_entry.id   AF-A0A9D4E9D3-F1
#
_cell.length_a   1.000
_cell.length_b   1.000
_cell.length_c   1.000
_cell.angle_alpha   90.00
_cell.angle_beta   90.00
_cell.angle_gamma   90.00
#
_symmetry.space_group_name_H-M   'P 1'
#
loop_
_entity.id
_entity.type
_entity.pdbx_description
1 polymer ?
#
loop_
_entity_poly.entity_id
_entity_poly.type
_entity_poly.pdbx_seq_one_letter_code
_entity_poly.pdbx_strand_id
1 'polypeptide(L)'
;MSSNPYDIPQKKNLRIMTINCRSVREKGAELQTALHYLKYDIVCATESCLKGVKPGKPPQNDAIQSCEIFPPNYNVYRNDRGTSGGGVFILAEKSITSIDH
;
A
#
# COMPACT_ATOMS: atom_id res chain seq x y z
N MET A 1 22.58 20.87 18.37
CA MET A 1 21.98 19.80 19.20
C MET A 1 22.86 18.57 19.05
N SER A 2 23.52 18.12 20.11
CA SER A 2 24.40 16.95 20.11
C SER A 2 23.57 15.67 20.09
N SER A 3 23.81 14.76 19.16
CA SER A 3 23.21 13.42 19.15
C SER A 3 23.63 12.64 20.39
N ASN A 4 22.68 11.94 21.03
CA ASN A 4 22.96 11.09 22.18
C ASN A 4 23.84 9.91 21.74
N PRO A 5 25.04 9.70 22.31
CA PRO A 5 25.93 8.60 21.91
C PRO A 5 25.34 7.21 22.20
N TYR A 6 24.22 7.13 22.93
CA TYR A 6 23.48 5.91 23.21
C TYR A 6 22.29 5.66 22.27
N ASP A 7 22.07 6.50 21.25
CA ASP A 7 21.13 6.20 20.15
C ASP A 7 21.75 5.15 19.22
N ILE A 8 21.75 3.91 19.68
CA ILE A 8 22.12 2.76 18.86
C ILE A 8 20.94 2.52 17.92
N PRO A 9 21.12 2.52 16.58
CA PRO A 9 20.04 2.23 15.65
C PRO A 9 19.45 0.86 15.98
N GLN A 10 18.23 0.83 16.52
CA GLN A 10 17.57 -0.44 16.77
C GLN A 10 17.28 -1.09 15.43
N LYS A 11 17.73 -2.34 15.28
CA LYS A 11 17.39 -3.17 14.12
C LYS A 11 15.88 -3.42 14.15
N LYS A 12 15.13 -2.61 13.40
CA LYS A 12 13.70 -2.83 13.20
C LYS A 12 13.52 -4.07 12.32
N ASN A 13 12.71 -5.01 12.79
CA ASN A 13 12.31 -6.15 11.97
C ASN A 13 11.29 -5.67 10.95
N LEU A 14 11.70 -5.62 9.68
CA LEU A 14 10.82 -5.26 8.58
C LEU A 14 9.81 -6.39 8.33
N ARG A 15 8.51 -6.06 8.34
CA ARG A 15 7.41 -7.00 8.15
C ARG A 15 6.77 -6.77 6.79
N ILE A 16 6.93 -7.74 5.91
CA ILE A 16 6.40 -7.69 4.53
C ILE A 16 5.27 -8.69 4.38
N MET A 17 4.13 -8.25 3.86
CA MET A 17 3.02 -9.12 3.47
C MET A 17 2.94 -9.25 1.96
N THR A 18 2.79 -10.47 1.46
CA THR A 18 2.44 -10.75 0.07
C THR A 18 1.04 -11.38 0.03
N ILE A 19 0.13 -10.81 -0.75
CA ILE A 19 -1.26 -11.27 -0.82
C ILE A 19 -1.80 -11.21 -2.24
N ASN A 20 -2.55 -12.24 -2.63
CA ASN A 20 -3.44 -12.16 -3.79
C ASN A 20 -4.83 -11.76 -3.27
N CYS A 21 -5.31 -10.57 -3.64
CA CYS A 21 -6.55 -10.01 -3.11
C CYS A 21 -7.80 -10.71 -3.65
N ARG A 22 -7.74 -11.29 -4.86
CA ARG A 22 -8.92 -11.77 -5.59
C ARG A 22 -10.05 -10.74 -5.58
N SER A 23 -9.75 -9.52 -6.05
CA SER A 23 -10.50 -8.29 -5.85
C SER A 23 -10.45 -7.76 -4.40
N VAL A 24 -9.95 -6.53 -4.25
CA VAL A 24 -9.90 -5.84 -2.95
C VAL A 24 -11.11 -4.92 -2.71
N ARG A 25 -11.92 -4.67 -3.75
CA ARG A 25 -12.98 -3.64 -3.73
C ARG A 25 -13.98 -3.81 -2.59
N GLU A 26 -14.38 -5.04 -2.30
CA GLU A 26 -15.35 -5.35 -1.23
C GLU A 26 -14.67 -5.77 0.08
N LYS A 27 -13.33 -5.81 0.10
CA LYS A 27 -12.52 -6.30 1.22
C LYS A 27 -11.72 -5.19 1.90
N GLY A 28 -12.06 -3.92 1.65
CA GLY A 28 -11.37 -2.77 2.24
C GLY A 28 -11.32 -2.83 3.78
N ALA A 29 -12.44 -3.17 4.42
CA ALA A 29 -12.51 -3.32 5.87
C ALA A 29 -11.66 -4.48 6.41
N GLU A 30 -11.64 -5.62 5.71
CA GLU A 30 -10.81 -6.78 6.07
C GLU A 30 -9.32 -6.44 5.94
N LEU A 31 -8.94 -5.79 4.84
CA LEU A 31 -7.58 -5.32 4.62
C LEU A 31 -7.17 -4.31 5.70
N GLN A 32 -8.00 -3.31 5.97
CA GLN A 32 -7.73 -2.30 7.00
C GLN A 32 -7.56 -2.94 8.38
N THR A 33 -8.41 -3.91 8.73
CA THR A 33 -8.32 -4.67 9.97
C THR A 33 -7.01 -5.45 10.04
N ALA A 34 -6.66 -6.18 8.98
CA ALA A 34 -5.41 -6.94 8.92
C ALA A 34 -4.18 -6.03 9.08
N LEU A 35 -4.13 -4.90 8.38
CA LEU A 35 -3.01 -3.96 8.49
C LEU A 35 -2.94 -3.30 9.87
N HIS A 36 -4.09 -2.96 10.46
CA HIS A 36 -4.14 -2.37 11.80
C HIS A 36 -3.60 -3.32 12.87
N TYR A 37 -3.99 -4.59 12.86
CA TYR A 37 -3.58 -5.57 13.87
C TYR A 37 -2.18 -6.14 13.62
N LEU A 38 -1.90 -6.49 12.37
CA LEU A 38 -0.65 -7.18 12.03
C LEU A 38 0.51 -6.21 11.84
N LYS A 39 0.27 -4.89 11.71
CA LYS A 39 1.32 -3.86 11.64
C LYS A 39 2.40 -4.21 10.59
N TYR A 40 1.97 -4.52 9.38
CA TYR A 40 2.89 -4.74 8.27
C TYR A 40 3.49 -3.41 7.80
N ASP A 41 4.77 -3.42 7.49
CA ASP A 41 5.50 -2.26 7.02
C ASP A 41 5.35 -2.08 5.50
N ILE A 42 5.38 -3.19 4.77
CA ILE A 42 5.22 -3.22 3.31
C ILE A 42 4.19 -4.29 2.95
N VAL A 43 3.32 -3.97 1.99
CA VAL A 43 2.33 -4.89 1.44
C VAL A 43 2.48 -4.94 -0.07
N CYS A 44 2.72 -6.13 -0.62
CA CYS A 44 2.74 -6.38 -2.05
C CYS A 44 1.50 -7.19 -2.41
N ALA A 45 0.60 -6.60 -3.19
CA ALA A 45 -0.68 -7.21 -3.52
C ALA A 45 -0.89 -7.38 -5.02
N THR A 46 -1.49 -8.51 -5.39
CA THR A 46 -1.88 -8.84 -6.77
C THR A 46 -3.37 -9.09 -6.88
N GLU A 47 -3.92 -9.06 -8.09
CA GLU A 47 -5.35 -9.24 -8.36
C GLU A 47 -6.22 -8.25 -7.56
N SER A 48 -5.81 -6.97 -7.55
CA SER A 48 -6.56 -5.91 -6.84
C SER A 48 -7.91 -5.65 -7.47
N CYS A 49 -8.02 -5.83 -8.79
CA CYS A 49 -9.21 -5.55 -9.61
C CYS A 49 -9.75 -4.11 -9.43
N LEU A 50 -8.85 -3.17 -9.12
CA LEU A 50 -9.18 -1.75 -9.06
C LEU A 50 -9.05 -1.09 -10.43
N LYS A 51 -9.64 0.10 -10.58
CA LYS A 51 -9.67 0.86 -11.84
C LYS A 51 -9.13 2.27 -11.68
N GLY A 52 -8.45 2.71 -12.74
CA GLY A 52 -8.25 4.12 -13.08
C GLY A 52 -6.93 4.74 -12.63
N VAL A 53 -6.07 4.03 -11.88
CA VAL A 53 -4.74 4.52 -11.49
C VAL A 53 -3.63 3.80 -12.25
N LYS A 54 -2.76 4.57 -12.93
CA LYS A 54 -1.58 4.08 -13.65
C LYS A 54 -0.34 4.86 -13.25
N PRO A 55 0.83 4.21 -13.06
CA PRO A 55 2.08 4.93 -12.79
C PRO A 55 2.40 5.94 -13.89
N GLY A 56 2.83 7.13 -13.50
CA GLY A 56 3.19 8.22 -14.42
C GLY A 56 2.05 8.79 -15.26
N LYS A 57 0.77 8.50 -14.94
CA LYS A 57 -0.40 9.01 -15.68
C LYS A 57 -1.43 9.63 -14.72
N PRO A 58 -2.17 10.66 -15.16
CA PRO A 58 -3.28 11.16 -14.36
C PRO A 58 -4.35 10.06 -14.16
N PRO A 59 -5.04 10.04 -13.00
CA PRO A 59 -6.15 9.13 -12.79
C PRO A 59 -7.24 9.29 -13.86
N GLN A 60 -7.86 8.18 -14.26
CA GLN A 60 -9.02 8.19 -15.15
C GLN A 60 -10.25 8.79 -14.43
N ASN A 61 -11.24 9.27 -15.18
CA ASN A 61 -12.43 9.91 -14.61
C ASN A 61 -13.23 8.99 -13.66
N ASP A 62 -13.17 7.68 -13.87
CA ASP A 62 -13.84 6.67 -13.04
C ASP A 62 -12.85 5.91 -12.13
N ALA A 63 -11.72 6.56 -11.80
CA ALA A 63 -10.73 5.99 -10.91
C ALA A 63 -11.26 5.85 -9.48
N ILE A 64 -11.04 4.67 -8.90
CA ILE A 64 -11.28 4.44 -7.48
C ILE A 64 -10.18 5.14 -6.69
N GLN A 65 -10.57 6.09 -5.84
CA GLN A 65 -9.65 6.84 -5.02
C GLN A 65 -8.99 5.93 -3.99
N SER A 66 -7.71 6.16 -3.72
CA SER A 66 -6.97 5.32 -2.78
C SER A 66 -7.54 5.39 -1.36
N CYS A 67 -8.10 6.52 -0.94
CA CYS A 67 -8.72 6.67 0.38
C CYS A 67 -10.00 5.83 0.58
N GLU A 68 -10.63 5.34 -0.50
CA GLU A 68 -11.81 4.48 -0.40
C GLU A 68 -11.46 3.05 0.06
N ILE A 69 -10.23 2.61 -0.20
CA ILE A 69 -9.79 1.22 -0.02
C ILE A 69 -8.64 1.09 0.98
N PHE A 70 -7.71 2.05 0.96
CA PHE A 70 -6.44 1.94 1.67
C PHE A 70 -6.40 2.85 2.89
N PRO A 71 -5.82 2.37 4.01
CA PRO A 71 -5.72 3.17 5.22
C PRO A 71 -4.71 4.33 5.06
N PRO A 72 -4.93 5.47 5.74
CA PRO A 72 -4.19 6.71 5.51
C PRO A 72 -2.75 6.70 6.03
N ASN A 73 -2.33 5.67 6.76
CA ASN A 73 -0.97 5.54 7.30
C ASN A 73 0.03 4.90 6.33
N TYR A 74 -0.38 4.62 5.09
CA TYR A 74 0.48 4.10 4.04
C TYR A 74 0.59 5.06 2.86
N ASN A 75 1.77 5.07 2.24
CA ASN A 75 1.96 5.51 0.87
C ASN A 75 1.45 4.41 -0.07
N VAL A 76 0.65 4.80 -1.06
CA VAL A 76 -0.07 3.87 -1.94
C VAL A 76 0.49 3.98 -3.36
N TYR A 77 1.07 2.89 -3.85
CA TYR A 77 1.56 2.76 -5.22
C TYR A 77 0.69 1.74 -5.96
N ARG A 78 0.15 2.10 -7.13
CA ARG A 78 -0.84 1.28 -7.84
C ARG A 78 -0.56 1.22 -9.32
N ASN A 79 -0.86 0.06 -9.90
CA ASN A 79 -0.95 -0.13 -11.34
C ASN A 79 -2.20 -0.95 -11.64
N ASP A 80 -3.30 -0.24 -11.82
CA ASP A 80 -4.62 -0.81 -12.06
C ASP A 80 -4.75 -1.32 -13.49
N ARG A 81 -5.50 -2.39 -13.72
CA ARG A 81 -5.91 -2.82 -15.07
C ARG A 81 -7.38 -2.46 -15.24
N GLY A 82 -7.71 -1.61 -16.21
CA GLY A 82 -9.10 -1.18 -16.48
C GLY A 82 -10.00 -2.27 -17.08
N THR A 83 -9.78 -3.53 -16.71
CA THR A 83 -10.41 -4.76 -17.21
C THR A 83 -10.86 -5.62 -16.04
N SER A 84 -11.63 -6.68 -16.29
CA SER A 84 -12.24 -7.60 -15.31
C SER A 84 -11.25 -8.48 -14.50
N GLY A 85 -10.00 -8.06 -14.31
CA GLY A 85 -8.98 -8.84 -13.60
C GLY A 85 -7.59 -8.21 -13.60
N GLY A 86 -6.74 -8.67 -12.68
CA GLY A 86 -5.38 -8.20 -12.48
C GLY A 86 -5.27 -6.91 -11.67
N GLY A 87 -4.19 -6.17 -11.92
CA GLY A 87 -3.83 -5.00 -11.14
C GLY A 87 -2.97 -5.36 -9.92
N VAL A 88 -2.09 -4.45 -9.55
CA VAL A 88 -1.17 -4.61 -8.42
C VAL A 88 -1.12 -3.32 -7.60
N PHE A 89 -0.86 -3.47 -6.31
CA PHE A 89 -0.52 -2.33 -5.46
C PHE A 89 0.58 -2.68 -4.47
N ILE A 90 1.35 -1.65 -4.10
CA ILE A 90 2.31 -1.70 -3.02
C ILE A 90 1.89 -0.65 -2.00
N LEU A 91 1.79 -1.06 -0.74
CA LEU A 91 1.64 -0.15 0.40
C LEU A 91 2.98 -0.08 1.14
N ALA A 92 3.46 1.11 1.42
CA ALA A 92 4.60 1.34 2.29
C ALA A 92 4.17 2.20 3.47
N GLU A 93 4.39 1.76 4.70
CA GLU A 93 4.06 2.52 5.89
C GLU A 93 4.83 3.85 5.87
N LYS A 94 4.18 4.95 6.28
CA LYS A 94 4.72 6.31 6.06
C LYS A 94 6.06 6.61 6.75
N SER A 95 6.48 5.81 7.73
CA SER A 95 7.82 5.93 8.33
C SER A 95 8.93 5.34 7.46
N ILE A 96 8.58 4.59 6.41
CA ILE A 96 9.51 4.06 5.41
C ILE A 96 9.64 5.05 4.25
N THR A 97 10.88 5.42 3.94
CA THR A 97 11.19 6.20 2.75
C THR A 97 10.88 5.38 1.50
N SER A 98 9.89 5.83 0.73
CA SER A 98 9.51 5.24 -0.56
C SER A 98 9.37 6.35 -1.60
N ILE A 99 9.92 6.13 -2.79
CA ILE A 99 9.92 7.09 -3.90
C ILE A 99 9.25 6.45 -5.12
N ASP A 100 8.40 7.21 -5.80
CA ASP A 100 7.92 6.86 -7.15
C ASP A 100 8.91 7.45 -8.16
N HIS A 101 9.30 6.67 -9.16
CA HIS A 101 10.26 7.07 -10.19
C HIS A 101 9.56 7.49 -11.49
#